data_AF-A0AAE0G886-F1
#
_entry.id   AF-A0AAE0G886-F1
#
_cell.length_a   1.000
_cell.length_b   1.000
_cell.length_c   1.000
_cell.angle_alpha   90.00
_cell.angle_beta   90.00
_cell.angle_gamma   90.00
#
_symmetry.space_group_name_H-M   'P 1'
#
loop_
_entity.id
_entity.type
_entity.pdbx_description
1 polymer ?
#
loop_
_entity_poly.entity_id
_entity_poly.type
_entity_poly.pdbx_seq_one_letter_code
_entity_poly.pdbx_strand_id
1 'polypeptide(L)'
;MGRPRGHVAFVIFSCCLSNLACSAQRDIFFPSIFSDTGRADRERLQSGLTAQVVRRVAVNNTVIVTWANIHYVEFVSNFLSHLRVLNLTNVLVGAMDKPLYQHLAKQGVATWMIKSKAMQGKSASQDFHWGTHRFHMMGRDKVRIIRDLTILRVDALITDMDVVWLKDPLPYFWRFPEAEVLISTDQMHNSSAGDGLELQVCGAASNIGIMWVRSTEGTRALTREWLKELQRTLQTWDQQVFNLIKEKGGTCALRVEPSEASGGGMAVPVYEGRVRLGVLPLAMFLNGHAYYIQQLHRRLRSGLEAYAAHATMTSPGGTLAKIHRMRAADLWRADQPSYFQHTGGFITYDPHFSADLNWLLFSARGHPSQEHAHEILESNSAEIREHIRLVESQLHQLRDALALAWSLGRLLVVPPVLCGFDRMQFAHKGRFPGSLLELPFVCPLDHVLDLPLAHKLAKGRLRFREHSFACSPHVEPAPSPRTQVDVIMAPQLEEAPRQDVMASAVTCGLWNVTGSRVAMLQANSSVEQIVRQLEGHVQGWNDNPDGVIDIILPDVD
;
A
#
# COMPACT_ATOMS: atom_id res chain seq x y z
N MET A 1 -21.97 46.99 47.75
CA MET A 1 -22.32 46.74 46.33
C MET A 1 -21.34 45.72 45.76
N GLY A 2 -21.75 44.90 44.78
CA GLY A 2 -20.87 43.92 44.11
C GLY A 2 -20.76 42.57 44.83
N ARG A 3 -21.03 41.46 44.13
CA ARG A 3 -21.11 40.08 44.68
C ARG A 3 -19.80 39.28 44.50
N PRO A 4 -19.63 38.14 45.22
CA PRO A 4 -18.32 37.51 45.45
C PRO A 4 -17.97 36.37 44.48
N ARG A 5 -16.72 35.89 44.61
CA ARG A 5 -16.15 34.71 43.93
C ARG A 5 -16.77 33.40 44.44
N GLY A 6 -16.99 32.44 43.55
CA GLY A 6 -17.32 31.05 43.90
C GLY A 6 -16.23 30.09 43.45
N HIS A 7 -15.81 29.18 44.33
CA HIS A 7 -14.93 28.05 44.01
C HIS A 7 -15.71 26.72 44.00
N VAL A 8 -15.19 25.77 43.25
CA VAL A 8 -15.77 24.44 42.97
C VAL A 8 -15.60 23.49 44.16
N ALA A 9 -16.58 22.60 44.38
CA ALA A 9 -16.44 21.43 45.26
C ALA A 9 -17.03 20.18 44.59
N PHE A 10 -16.33 19.04 44.72
CA PHE A 10 -16.77 17.72 44.26
C PHE A 10 -17.75 17.08 45.25
N VAL A 11 -18.65 16.23 44.76
CA VAL A 11 -19.44 15.31 45.60
C VAL A 11 -19.39 13.89 45.02
N ILE A 12 -19.00 12.93 45.86
CA ILE A 12 -19.09 11.49 45.64
C ILE A 12 -20.25 10.98 46.51
N PHE A 13 -21.08 10.06 46.02
CA PHE A 13 -21.91 9.23 46.89
C PHE A 13 -22.07 7.80 46.37
N SER A 14 -22.14 6.86 47.32
CA SER A 14 -22.40 5.44 47.14
C SER A 14 -23.29 4.98 48.30
N CYS A 15 -24.40 4.27 48.02
CA CYS A 15 -24.79 3.03 48.70
C CYS A 15 -26.24 2.56 48.39
N CYS A 16 -26.35 1.26 48.08
CA CYS A 16 -27.32 0.26 48.57
C CYS A 16 -28.85 0.55 48.68
N LEU A 17 -29.59 -0.20 47.85
CA LEU A 17 -30.64 -1.19 48.23
C LEU A 17 -31.81 -0.79 49.16
N SER A 18 -33.03 -0.85 48.61
CA SER A 18 -34.23 -1.33 49.32
C SER A 18 -35.26 -1.94 48.35
N ASN A 19 -35.88 -3.05 48.74
CA ASN A 19 -36.82 -3.84 47.92
C ASN A 19 -38.19 -3.18 47.72
N LEU A 20 -38.82 -3.40 46.57
CA LEU A 20 -40.28 -3.46 46.41
C LEU A 20 -40.64 -4.35 45.21
N ALA A 21 -41.68 -5.17 45.35
CA ALA A 21 -41.97 -6.30 44.47
C ALA A 21 -43.12 -6.07 43.49
N CYS A 22 -43.09 -6.82 42.39
CA CYS A 22 -44.16 -7.16 41.44
C CYS A 22 -45.49 -6.38 41.44
N SER A 23 -45.78 -5.77 40.29
CA SER A 23 -47.07 -5.94 39.61
C SER A 23 -46.83 -6.01 38.10
N ALA A 24 -47.54 -6.90 37.42
CA ALA A 24 -47.43 -7.12 35.97
C ALA A 24 -48.65 -6.56 35.24
N GLN A 25 -48.45 -6.01 34.03
CA GLN A 25 -49.30 -6.17 32.83
C GLN A 25 -49.11 -5.03 31.81
N ARG A 26 -48.45 -5.32 30.67
CA ARG A 26 -49.07 -5.48 29.34
C ARG A 26 -48.04 -5.41 28.22
N ASP A 27 -47.99 -6.47 27.43
CA ASP A 27 -47.15 -6.60 26.26
C ASP A 27 -47.57 -5.62 25.16
N ILE A 28 -46.61 -4.81 24.69
CA ILE A 28 -46.71 -4.16 23.37
C ILE A 28 -45.95 -5.05 22.40
N PHE A 29 -46.71 -5.85 21.64
CA PHE A 29 -46.18 -6.72 20.59
C PHE A 29 -45.47 -5.89 19.51
N PHE A 30 -44.13 -5.99 19.45
CA PHE A 30 -43.42 -5.77 18.20
C PHE A 30 -43.56 -7.03 17.34
N PRO A 31 -44.08 -6.95 16.10
CA PRO A 31 -44.25 -8.14 15.27
C PRO A 31 -42.89 -8.74 14.90
N SER A 32 -42.73 -10.03 15.18
CA SER A 32 -41.52 -10.77 14.85
C SER A 32 -41.39 -10.95 13.33
N ILE A 33 -40.45 -10.23 12.71
CA ILE A 33 -40.08 -10.41 11.29
C ILE A 33 -39.38 -11.77 11.02
N PHE A 34 -39.23 -12.61 12.04
CA PHE A 34 -38.71 -13.98 11.95
C PHE A 34 -39.80 -15.04 12.16
N SER A 35 -40.81 -15.04 11.29
CA SER A 35 -41.59 -16.24 10.99
C SER A 35 -41.62 -16.46 9.48
N ASP A 36 -41.12 -17.64 9.08
CA ASP A 36 -41.05 -18.20 7.73
C ASP A 36 -39.89 -17.74 6.80
N THR A 37 -38.81 -18.54 6.77
CA THR A 37 -37.96 -18.76 5.57
C THR A 37 -37.28 -20.14 5.65
N GLY A 38 -38.05 -21.23 5.53
CA GLY A 38 -37.61 -22.62 5.75
C GLY A 38 -36.55 -23.23 4.80
N ARG A 39 -35.68 -22.42 4.15
CA ARG A 39 -34.66 -22.91 3.20
C ARG A 39 -33.29 -22.20 3.26
N ALA A 40 -33.20 -20.99 3.81
CA ALA A 40 -31.96 -20.19 3.77
C ALA A 40 -30.93 -20.58 4.86
N ASP A 41 -31.37 -20.99 6.04
CA ASP A 41 -30.52 -21.20 7.22
C ASP A 41 -29.69 -22.51 7.22
N ARG A 42 -29.63 -23.23 6.09
CA ARG A 42 -28.87 -24.50 5.97
C ARG A 42 -27.51 -24.37 5.29
N GLU A 43 -27.11 -23.19 4.81
CA GLU A 43 -25.79 -23.03 4.20
C GLU A 43 -24.67 -22.94 5.25
N ARG A 44 -23.80 -23.96 5.24
CA ARG A 44 -22.68 -24.07 6.18
C ARG A 44 -21.57 -23.07 5.82
N LEU A 45 -21.27 -22.17 6.76
CA LEU A 45 -20.13 -21.27 6.70
C LEU A 45 -18.81 -22.05 6.51
N GLN A 46 -17.90 -21.55 5.66
CA GLN A 46 -16.67 -22.25 5.26
C GLN A 46 -15.38 -21.53 5.69
N SER A 47 -15.43 -20.21 5.90
CA SER A 47 -14.31 -19.39 6.36
C SER A 47 -13.91 -19.64 7.81
N GLY A 48 -14.79 -20.27 8.61
CA GLY A 48 -14.62 -20.39 10.07
C GLY A 48 -15.26 -19.24 10.87
N LEU A 49 -15.82 -18.22 10.20
CA LEU A 49 -16.68 -17.22 10.84
C LEU A 49 -17.88 -17.86 11.55
N THR A 50 -18.41 -17.15 12.54
CA THR A 50 -19.66 -17.50 13.23
C THR A 50 -20.50 -16.23 13.44
N ALA A 51 -21.82 -16.39 13.52
CA ALA A 51 -22.73 -15.28 13.82
C ALA A 51 -22.37 -14.56 15.12
N GLN A 52 -21.89 -15.29 16.14
CA GLN A 52 -21.51 -14.72 17.44
C GLN A 52 -20.28 -13.82 17.36
N VAL A 53 -19.27 -14.19 16.57
CA VAL A 53 -18.07 -13.36 16.37
C VAL A 53 -18.42 -12.07 15.64
N VAL A 54 -19.19 -12.16 14.55
CA VAL A 54 -19.57 -11.00 13.75
C VAL A 54 -20.49 -10.04 14.54
N ARG A 55 -21.53 -10.56 15.21
CA ARG A 55 -22.49 -9.73 15.99
C ARG A 55 -21.88 -9.01 17.20
N ARG A 56 -20.73 -9.46 17.72
CA ARG A 56 -20.01 -8.77 18.81
C ARG A 56 -19.26 -7.53 18.34
N VAL A 57 -19.03 -7.40 17.03
CA VAL A 57 -18.16 -6.39 16.42
C VAL A 57 -18.95 -5.46 15.50
N ALA A 58 -20.00 -5.96 14.86
CA ALA A 58 -20.81 -5.19 13.93
C ALA A 58 -21.42 -3.94 14.58
N VAL A 59 -21.20 -2.78 13.95
CA VAL A 59 -21.88 -1.51 14.25
C VAL A 59 -22.80 -1.23 13.07
N ASN A 60 -24.05 -0.86 13.32
CA ASN A 60 -25.07 -0.66 12.28
C ASN A 60 -25.14 -1.81 11.25
N ASN A 61 -25.14 -3.05 11.74
CA ASN A 61 -25.09 -4.29 10.93
C ASN A 61 -23.92 -4.35 9.91
N THR A 62 -22.84 -3.61 10.18
CA THR A 62 -21.69 -3.44 9.28
C THR A 62 -20.40 -3.86 9.96
N VAL A 63 -19.52 -4.58 9.24
CA VAL A 63 -18.14 -4.89 9.67
C VAL A 63 -17.10 -4.46 8.63
N ILE A 64 -15.92 -4.08 9.12
CA ILE A 64 -14.71 -3.87 8.31
C ILE A 64 -13.83 -5.11 8.49
N VAL A 65 -13.50 -5.80 7.39
CA VAL A 65 -12.87 -7.11 7.41
C VAL A 65 -11.61 -7.15 6.56
N THR A 66 -10.52 -7.57 7.18
CA THR A 66 -9.26 -7.93 6.52
C THR A 66 -8.78 -9.29 7.02
N TRP A 67 -7.74 -9.87 6.40
CA TRP A 67 -7.14 -11.13 6.83
C TRP A 67 -5.65 -11.15 6.53
N ALA A 68 -4.89 -11.91 7.32
CA ALA A 68 -3.45 -12.05 7.12
C ALA A 68 -2.90 -13.32 7.79
N ASN A 69 -1.61 -13.59 7.59
CA ASN A 69 -0.81 -14.50 8.41
C ASN A 69 0.19 -13.70 9.27
N ILE A 70 1.01 -14.36 10.09
CA ILE A 70 1.96 -13.66 10.98
C ILE A 70 3.06 -12.90 10.22
N HIS A 71 3.35 -13.24 8.96
CA HIS A 71 4.35 -12.53 8.16
C HIS A 71 3.94 -11.08 7.89
N TYR A 72 2.64 -10.81 7.68
CA TYR A 72 2.11 -9.46 7.45
C TYR A 72 1.64 -8.77 8.75
N VAL A 73 2.12 -9.17 9.93
CA VAL A 73 1.69 -8.59 11.22
C VAL A 73 1.95 -7.08 11.32
N GLU A 74 3.00 -6.57 10.67
CA GLU A 74 3.28 -5.13 10.62
C GLU A 74 2.26 -4.38 9.75
N PHE A 75 1.81 -4.96 8.63
CA PHE A 75 0.72 -4.40 7.83
C PHE A 75 -0.59 -4.35 8.61
N VAL A 76 -0.94 -5.44 9.31
CA VAL A 76 -2.11 -5.48 10.20
C VAL A 76 -1.98 -4.43 11.31
N SER A 77 -0.79 -4.23 11.86
CA SER A 77 -0.54 -3.19 12.87
C SER A 77 -0.71 -1.77 12.31
N ASN A 78 -0.21 -1.51 11.10
CA ASN A 78 -0.39 -0.24 10.39
C ASN A 78 -1.88 0.04 10.12
N PHE A 79 -2.57 -0.92 9.50
CA PHE A 79 -4.00 -0.90 9.20
C PHE A 79 -4.84 -0.61 10.44
N LEU A 80 -4.64 -1.37 11.53
CA LEU A 80 -5.33 -1.15 12.80
C LEU A 80 -4.99 0.21 13.43
N SER A 81 -3.76 0.72 13.26
CA SER A 81 -3.38 2.04 13.77
C SER A 81 -4.16 3.16 13.08
N HIS A 82 -4.33 3.11 11.76
CA HIS A 82 -5.12 4.12 11.04
C HIS A 82 -6.61 4.04 11.38
N LEU A 83 -7.20 2.83 11.42
CA LEU A 83 -8.60 2.66 11.81
C LEU A 83 -8.90 3.10 13.26
N ARG A 84 -7.94 2.96 14.18
CA ARG A 84 -8.06 3.50 15.55
C ARG A 84 -8.10 5.03 15.57
N VAL A 85 -7.29 5.71 14.75
CA VAL A 85 -7.33 7.19 14.62
C VAL A 85 -8.68 7.65 14.07
N LEU A 86 -9.31 6.85 13.21
CA LEU A 86 -10.67 7.09 12.70
C LEU A 86 -11.79 6.66 13.66
N ASN A 87 -11.46 6.18 14.88
CA ASN A 87 -12.40 5.62 15.87
C ASN A 87 -13.29 4.47 15.35
N LEU A 88 -12.83 3.74 14.33
CA LEU A 88 -13.57 2.61 13.75
C LEU A 88 -13.38 1.35 14.62
N THR A 89 -14.45 0.95 15.30
CA THR A 89 -14.46 -0.19 16.25
C THR A 89 -15.00 -1.48 15.65
N ASN A 90 -15.70 -1.42 14.51
CA ASN A 90 -16.32 -2.58 13.85
C ASN A 90 -15.35 -3.40 12.99
N VAL A 91 -14.09 -3.50 13.42
CA VAL A 91 -12.99 -4.11 12.68
C VAL A 91 -12.78 -5.56 13.12
N LEU A 92 -12.72 -6.48 12.15
CA LEU A 92 -12.54 -7.91 12.36
C LEU A 92 -11.40 -8.45 11.49
N VAL A 93 -10.40 -9.09 12.11
CA VAL A 93 -9.21 -9.59 11.41
C VAL A 93 -9.19 -11.13 11.33
N GLY A 94 -9.23 -11.67 10.13
CA GLY A 94 -9.14 -13.11 9.88
C GLY A 94 -7.70 -13.60 9.97
N ALA A 95 -7.40 -14.45 10.94
CA ALA A 95 -6.08 -15.02 11.12
C ALA A 95 -5.94 -16.32 10.33
N MET A 96 -5.04 -16.32 9.34
CA MET A 96 -4.72 -17.50 8.52
C MET A 96 -3.81 -18.50 9.25
N ASP A 97 -3.13 -18.08 10.32
CA ASP A 97 -2.30 -18.94 11.16
C ASP A 97 -2.50 -18.69 12.67
N LYS A 98 -2.11 -19.69 13.46
CA LYS A 98 -2.23 -19.66 14.93
C LYS A 98 -1.36 -18.57 15.58
N PRO A 99 -0.11 -18.28 15.14
CA PRO A 99 0.68 -17.19 15.69
C PRO A 99 0.00 -15.83 15.58
N LEU A 100 -0.58 -15.46 14.41
CA LEU A 100 -1.28 -14.18 14.26
C LEU A 100 -2.54 -14.13 15.13
N TYR A 101 -3.34 -15.21 15.17
CA TYR A 101 -4.51 -15.29 16.03
C TYR A 101 -4.15 -15.04 17.50
N GLN A 102 -3.07 -15.68 18.00
CA GLN A 102 -2.59 -15.49 19.36
C GLN A 102 -2.03 -14.08 19.62
N HIS A 103 -1.40 -13.46 18.63
CA HIS A 103 -0.90 -12.09 18.72
C HIS A 103 -2.06 -11.08 18.84
N LEU A 104 -3.04 -11.16 17.93
CA LEU A 104 -4.20 -10.27 17.87
C LEU A 104 -5.14 -10.46 19.07
N ALA A 105 -5.40 -11.70 19.49
CA ALA A 105 -6.22 -11.97 20.66
C ALA A 105 -5.62 -11.41 21.97
N LYS A 106 -4.29 -11.44 22.12
CA LYS A 106 -3.59 -10.81 23.25
C LYS A 106 -3.72 -9.28 23.26
N GLN A 107 -3.87 -8.66 22.10
CA GLN A 107 -4.09 -7.22 21.94
C GLN A 107 -5.57 -6.81 22.05
N GLY A 108 -6.48 -7.76 22.31
CA GLY A 108 -7.93 -7.49 22.34
C GLY A 108 -8.54 -7.20 20.96
N VAL A 109 -7.81 -7.42 19.87
CA VAL A 109 -8.32 -7.25 18.51
C VAL A 109 -9.30 -8.37 18.21
N ALA A 110 -10.47 -8.02 17.67
CA ALA A 110 -11.46 -9.02 17.30
C ALA A 110 -10.95 -9.86 16.10
N THR A 111 -10.76 -11.16 16.34
CA THR A 111 -10.13 -12.07 15.37
C THR A 111 -10.75 -13.46 15.43
N TRP A 112 -10.65 -14.21 14.32
CA TRP A 112 -11.01 -15.61 14.24
C TRP A 112 -10.00 -16.39 13.39
N MET A 113 -9.88 -17.69 13.63
CA MET A 113 -9.08 -18.58 12.79
C MET A 113 -9.79 -18.88 11.48
N ILE A 114 -9.18 -18.53 10.34
CA ILE A 114 -9.67 -18.89 9.02
C ILE A 114 -9.50 -20.40 8.80
N LYS A 115 -10.58 -21.09 8.42
CA LYS A 115 -10.58 -22.52 8.11
C LYS A 115 -10.13 -22.77 6.67
N SER A 116 -8.89 -22.38 6.36
CA SER A 116 -8.31 -22.65 5.04
C SER A 116 -8.16 -24.16 4.84
N LYS A 117 -8.73 -24.68 3.75
CA LYS A 117 -8.53 -26.09 3.36
C LYS A 117 -7.14 -26.36 2.76
N ALA A 118 -6.39 -25.31 2.42
CA ALA A 118 -5.18 -25.41 1.60
C ALA A 118 -3.89 -24.99 2.30
N MET A 119 -3.99 -24.27 3.41
CA MET A 119 -2.84 -23.73 4.14
C MET A 119 -2.60 -24.55 5.42
N GLN A 120 -1.74 -25.56 5.33
CA GLN A 120 -1.29 -26.38 6.47
C GLN A 120 0.24 -26.46 6.50
N GLY A 121 0.82 -26.52 7.71
CA GLY A 121 2.27 -26.63 7.92
C GLY A 121 3.03 -25.31 7.92
N LYS A 122 4.38 -25.40 7.91
CA LYS A 122 5.30 -24.25 8.09
C LYS A 122 5.19 -23.17 7.00
N SER A 123 4.59 -23.50 5.86
CA SER A 123 4.35 -22.61 4.71
C SER A 123 3.26 -21.56 4.92
N ALA A 124 2.36 -21.76 5.90
CA ALA A 124 1.24 -20.84 6.15
C ALA A 124 1.69 -19.47 6.67
N SER A 125 2.87 -19.40 7.30
CA SER A 125 3.43 -18.22 7.98
C SER A 125 4.56 -17.52 7.19
N GLN A 126 4.63 -17.73 5.87
CA GLN A 126 5.63 -17.12 4.97
C GLN A 126 4.98 -16.03 4.10
N ASP A 127 5.79 -15.19 3.44
CA ASP A 127 5.31 -14.39 2.31
C ASP A 127 4.69 -15.34 1.27
N PHE A 128 3.54 -14.97 0.72
CA PHE A 128 2.92 -15.75 -0.34
C PHE A 128 3.45 -15.35 -1.73
N HIS A 129 3.96 -14.13 -1.89
CA HIS A 129 4.29 -13.49 -3.16
C HIS A 129 3.10 -13.44 -4.15
N TRP A 130 3.03 -12.38 -4.94
CA TRP A 130 1.93 -12.19 -5.90
C TRP A 130 1.98 -13.24 -7.02
N GLY A 131 0.82 -13.66 -7.51
CA GLY A 131 0.67 -14.65 -8.60
C GLY A 131 1.02 -16.10 -8.24
N THR A 132 1.45 -16.41 -7.02
CA THR A 132 1.76 -17.80 -6.65
C THR A 132 0.49 -18.62 -6.34
N HIS A 133 0.64 -19.94 -6.34
CA HIS A 133 -0.42 -20.84 -5.87
C HIS A 133 -0.92 -20.50 -4.45
N ARG A 134 -0.07 -20.03 -3.53
CA ARG A 134 -0.48 -19.63 -2.18
C ARG A 134 -1.34 -18.37 -2.19
N PHE A 135 -0.96 -17.38 -3.01
CA PHE A 135 -1.76 -16.18 -3.24
C PHE A 135 -3.13 -16.54 -3.83
N HIS A 136 -3.19 -17.47 -4.79
CA HIS A 136 -4.45 -17.98 -5.34
C HIS A 136 -5.32 -18.68 -4.29
N MET A 137 -4.73 -19.42 -3.35
CA MET A 137 -5.48 -20.05 -2.25
C MET A 137 -5.96 -19.03 -1.20
N MET A 138 -5.18 -17.99 -0.91
CA MET A 138 -5.61 -16.86 -0.07
C MET A 138 -6.83 -16.15 -0.67
N GLY A 139 -6.83 -15.87 -1.98
CA GLY A 139 -7.98 -15.26 -2.66
C GLY A 139 -9.25 -16.11 -2.59
N ARG A 140 -9.12 -17.44 -2.56
CA ARG A 140 -10.28 -18.34 -2.33
C ARG A 140 -10.83 -18.22 -0.90
N ASP A 141 -9.98 -17.95 0.09
CA ASP A 141 -10.44 -17.69 1.46
C ASP A 141 -11.07 -16.29 1.60
N LYS A 142 -10.56 -15.26 0.90
CA LYS A 142 -11.22 -13.94 0.75
C LYS A 142 -12.67 -14.12 0.30
N VAL A 143 -12.92 -14.75 -0.85
CA VAL A 143 -14.30 -14.91 -1.37
C VAL A 143 -15.19 -15.77 -0.45
N ARG A 144 -14.63 -16.75 0.27
CA ARG A 144 -15.37 -17.51 1.32
C ARG A 144 -15.85 -16.60 2.45
N ILE A 145 -15.03 -15.63 2.87
CA ILE A 145 -15.38 -14.65 3.90
C ILE A 145 -16.53 -13.77 3.40
N ILE A 146 -16.44 -13.22 2.18
CA ILE A 146 -17.52 -12.40 1.60
C ILE A 146 -18.83 -13.18 1.55
N ARG A 147 -18.83 -14.42 1.03
CA ARG A 147 -20.04 -15.26 0.98
C ARG A 147 -20.59 -15.55 2.39
N ASP A 148 -19.72 -15.85 3.37
CA ASP A 148 -20.18 -16.15 4.73
C ASP A 148 -20.83 -14.94 5.40
N LEU A 149 -20.37 -13.72 5.11
CA LEU A 149 -20.99 -12.48 5.58
C LEU A 149 -22.36 -12.25 4.92
N THR A 150 -22.52 -12.51 3.62
CA THR A 150 -23.84 -12.45 2.95
C THR A 150 -24.79 -13.55 3.40
N ILE A 151 -24.31 -14.71 3.88
CA ILE A 151 -25.15 -15.72 4.54
C ILE A 151 -25.59 -15.23 5.93
N LEU A 152 -24.69 -14.60 6.68
CA LEU A 152 -24.95 -14.06 8.02
C LEU A 152 -25.86 -12.81 8.05
N ARG A 153 -26.23 -12.27 6.88
CA ARG A 153 -27.04 -11.05 6.70
C ARG A 153 -26.37 -9.78 7.23
N VAL A 154 -25.06 -9.64 7.02
CA VAL A 154 -24.24 -8.52 7.52
C VAL A 154 -23.56 -7.82 6.33
N ASP A 155 -23.63 -6.49 6.29
CA ASP A 155 -22.94 -5.66 5.29
C ASP A 155 -21.45 -5.55 5.65
N ALA A 156 -20.57 -5.50 4.65
CA ALA A 156 -19.14 -5.60 4.89
C ALA A 156 -18.29 -4.69 3.98
N LEU A 157 -17.34 -3.98 4.58
CA LEU A 157 -16.16 -3.47 3.88
C LEU A 157 -15.08 -4.56 3.92
N ILE A 158 -14.82 -5.17 2.78
CA ILE A 158 -13.72 -6.10 2.55
C ILE A 158 -12.52 -5.26 2.11
N THR A 159 -11.42 -5.31 2.87
CA THR A 159 -10.23 -4.48 2.62
C THR A 159 -8.96 -5.31 2.79
N ASP A 160 -8.04 -5.20 1.83
CA ASP A 160 -6.71 -5.81 1.94
C ASP A 160 -5.89 -5.06 3.02
N MET A 161 -4.93 -5.74 3.66
CA MET A 161 -4.21 -5.21 4.83
C MET A 161 -3.17 -4.13 4.49
N ASP A 162 -2.90 -3.92 3.21
CA ASP A 162 -2.03 -2.88 2.65
C ASP A 162 -2.82 -1.69 2.04
N VAL A 163 -4.08 -1.56 2.45
CA VAL A 163 -4.87 -0.32 2.32
C VAL A 163 -4.66 0.55 3.56
N VAL A 164 -4.20 1.78 3.35
CA VAL A 164 -4.16 2.81 4.39
C VAL A 164 -5.43 3.65 4.30
N TRP A 165 -6.21 3.64 5.39
CA TRP A 165 -7.44 4.43 5.52
C TRP A 165 -7.16 5.79 6.14
N LEU A 166 -7.48 6.86 5.40
CA LEU A 166 -7.22 8.26 5.78
C LEU A 166 -8.47 8.97 6.32
N LYS A 167 -9.65 8.45 6.00
CA LYS A 167 -10.97 8.96 6.41
C LYS A 167 -11.95 7.80 6.58
N ASP A 168 -12.95 7.95 7.46
CA ASP A 168 -14.01 6.94 7.61
C ASP A 168 -14.81 6.81 6.30
N PRO A 169 -14.80 5.64 5.63
CA PRO A 169 -15.46 5.45 4.35
C PRO A 169 -16.95 5.10 4.45
N LEU A 170 -17.45 4.71 5.62
CA LEU A 170 -18.83 4.22 5.75
C LEU A 170 -19.87 5.31 5.43
N PRO A 171 -19.73 6.58 5.88
CA PRO A 171 -20.61 7.67 5.44
C PRO A 171 -20.59 7.91 3.94
N TYR A 172 -19.45 7.69 3.27
CA TYR A 172 -19.35 7.80 1.82
C TYR A 172 -20.12 6.66 1.12
N PHE A 173 -19.93 5.41 1.55
CA PHE A 173 -20.63 4.26 0.97
C PHE A 173 -22.15 4.31 1.18
N TRP A 174 -22.61 4.85 2.32
CA TRP A 174 -24.05 4.98 2.60
C TRP A 174 -24.79 6.01 1.73
N ARG A 175 -24.07 6.91 1.03
CA ARG A 175 -24.67 7.82 0.02
C ARG A 175 -25.22 7.09 -1.21
N PHE A 176 -24.78 5.86 -1.44
CA PHE A 176 -25.20 5.01 -2.56
C PHE A 176 -26.02 3.81 -2.03
N PRO A 177 -27.28 4.01 -1.61
CA PRO A 177 -28.14 2.94 -1.10
C PRO A 177 -28.48 1.88 -2.16
N GLU A 178 -28.52 2.27 -3.44
CA GLU A 178 -28.78 1.41 -4.59
C GLU A 178 -27.57 0.55 -5.00
N ALA A 179 -26.36 0.91 -4.55
CA ALA A 179 -25.16 0.12 -4.77
C ALA A 179 -25.10 -1.06 -3.79
N GLU A 180 -25.24 -2.28 -4.31
CA GLU A 180 -25.05 -3.52 -3.55
C GLU A 180 -23.57 -3.87 -3.40
N VAL A 181 -22.75 -3.43 -4.35
CA VAL A 181 -21.28 -3.48 -4.28
C VAL A 181 -20.71 -2.10 -4.65
N LEU A 182 -19.75 -1.59 -3.87
CA LEU A 182 -18.85 -0.52 -4.31
C LEU A 182 -17.42 -1.07 -4.32
N ILE A 183 -16.66 -0.79 -5.37
CA ILE A 183 -15.32 -1.40 -5.56
C ILE A 183 -14.28 -0.39 -6.06
N SER A 184 -13.02 -0.54 -5.64
CA SER A 184 -11.89 0.23 -6.20
C SER A 184 -11.59 -0.15 -7.67
N THR A 185 -10.77 0.68 -8.34
CA THR A 185 -10.41 0.52 -9.75
C THR A 185 -8.90 0.41 -9.97
N ASP A 186 -8.50 -0.41 -10.95
CA ASP A 186 -7.13 -0.44 -11.46
C ASP A 186 -6.94 0.53 -12.66
N GLN A 187 -7.91 1.43 -12.91
CA GLN A 187 -7.72 2.56 -13.84
C GLN A 187 -6.67 3.55 -13.33
N MET A 188 -6.08 4.30 -14.26
CA MET A 188 -5.04 5.29 -13.97
C MET A 188 -5.46 6.75 -14.13
N HIS A 189 -6.65 7.00 -14.68
CA HIS A 189 -7.31 8.30 -14.72
C HIS A 189 -8.61 8.25 -13.93
N ASN A 190 -8.97 9.37 -13.31
CA ASN A 190 -10.25 9.55 -12.64
C ASN A 190 -11.27 10.07 -13.67
N SER A 191 -12.39 9.38 -13.84
CA SER A 191 -13.47 9.75 -14.78
C SER A 191 -14.65 10.48 -14.11
N SER A 192 -14.74 10.47 -12.78
CA SER A 192 -15.71 11.30 -12.05
C SER A 192 -15.36 12.79 -12.10
N ALA A 193 -16.38 13.66 -12.16
CA ALA A 193 -16.19 15.12 -12.13
C ALA A 193 -16.09 15.70 -10.70
N GLY A 194 -16.31 14.88 -9.69
CA GLY A 194 -16.39 15.26 -8.28
C GLY A 194 -16.32 14.02 -7.39
N ASP A 195 -17.08 14.02 -6.29
CA ASP A 195 -17.07 12.91 -5.33
C ASP A 195 -18.09 11.80 -5.64
N GLY A 196 -18.73 11.82 -6.81
CA GLY A 196 -19.53 10.72 -7.32
C GLY A 196 -18.69 9.53 -7.82
N LEU A 197 -19.37 8.46 -8.22
CA LEU A 197 -18.72 7.22 -8.71
C LEU A 197 -18.05 7.42 -10.07
N GLU A 198 -17.16 6.50 -10.44
CA GLU A 198 -16.57 6.44 -11.78
C GLU A 198 -17.64 6.17 -12.86
N LEU A 199 -17.49 6.80 -14.02
CA LEU A 199 -18.39 6.61 -15.17
C LEU A 199 -18.12 5.26 -15.88
N GLN A 200 -16.89 4.76 -15.82
CA GLN A 200 -16.45 3.57 -16.55
C GLN A 200 -16.40 2.31 -15.67
N VAL A 201 -17.56 1.81 -15.21
CA VAL A 201 -17.65 0.63 -14.31
C VAL A 201 -17.01 -0.64 -14.91
N CYS A 202 -17.19 -0.86 -16.21
CA CYS A 202 -16.64 -2.02 -16.93
C CYS A 202 -15.65 -1.63 -18.03
N GLY A 203 -15.22 -0.36 -18.10
CA GLY A 203 -14.16 0.08 -19.01
C GLY A 203 -12.76 -0.38 -18.59
N ALA A 204 -12.62 -0.96 -17.39
CA ALA A 204 -11.38 -1.57 -16.92
C ALA A 204 -11.62 -2.61 -15.81
N ALA A 205 -10.51 -3.21 -15.35
CA ALA A 205 -10.48 -4.08 -14.20
C ALA A 205 -10.87 -3.36 -12.90
N SER A 206 -11.86 -3.92 -12.20
CA SER A 206 -12.16 -3.59 -10.81
C SER A 206 -11.11 -4.24 -9.90
N ASN A 207 -10.60 -3.46 -8.95
CA ASN A 207 -9.67 -3.92 -7.93
C ASN A 207 -10.44 -4.38 -6.69
N ILE A 208 -10.30 -5.65 -6.31
CA ILE A 208 -11.08 -6.25 -5.20
C ILE A 208 -10.48 -5.97 -3.81
N GLY A 209 -9.40 -5.20 -3.70
CA GLY A 209 -8.74 -4.90 -2.43
C GLY A 209 -9.43 -3.82 -1.58
N ILE A 210 -10.36 -3.06 -2.18
CA ILE A 210 -11.37 -2.28 -1.45
C ILE A 210 -12.72 -2.62 -2.07
N MET A 211 -13.59 -3.28 -1.29
CA MET A 211 -14.89 -3.73 -1.75
C MET A 211 -15.94 -3.63 -0.63
N TRP A 212 -16.85 -2.67 -0.74
CA TRP A 212 -18.10 -2.64 0.03
C TRP A 212 -19.07 -3.66 -0.55
N VAL A 213 -19.69 -4.47 0.29
CA VAL A 213 -20.67 -5.51 -0.11
C VAL A 213 -21.86 -5.47 0.84
N ARG A 214 -23.04 -5.13 0.31
CA ARG A 214 -24.30 -5.30 1.02
C ARG A 214 -24.74 -6.76 0.98
N SER A 215 -25.38 -7.23 2.03
CA SER A 215 -25.87 -8.62 2.10
C SER A 215 -27.25 -8.77 1.46
N THR A 216 -27.30 -8.93 0.15
CA THR A 216 -28.53 -9.19 -0.62
C THR A 216 -28.56 -10.62 -1.16
N GLU A 217 -29.67 -11.01 -1.79
CA GLU A 217 -29.74 -12.27 -2.53
C GLU A 217 -28.85 -12.25 -3.78
N GLY A 218 -28.73 -11.08 -4.43
CA GLY A 218 -27.86 -10.85 -5.58
C GLY A 218 -26.38 -11.06 -5.24
N THR A 219 -25.87 -10.40 -4.19
CA THR A 219 -24.46 -10.54 -3.79
C THR A 219 -24.16 -11.94 -3.23
N ARG A 220 -25.13 -12.59 -2.58
CA ARG A 220 -25.02 -14.01 -2.19
C ARG A 220 -24.95 -14.94 -3.41
N ALA A 221 -25.72 -14.69 -4.46
CA ALA A 221 -25.63 -15.45 -5.71
C ALA A 221 -24.26 -15.24 -6.40
N LEU A 222 -23.84 -13.99 -6.56
CA LEU A 222 -22.54 -13.62 -7.14
C LEU A 222 -21.38 -14.30 -6.41
N THR A 223 -21.35 -14.24 -5.07
CA THR A 223 -20.26 -14.83 -4.28
C THR A 223 -20.26 -16.36 -4.28
N ARG A 224 -21.42 -17.02 -4.41
CA ARG A 224 -21.49 -18.47 -4.65
C ARG A 224 -20.91 -18.83 -6.01
N GLU A 225 -21.23 -18.08 -7.06
CA GLU A 225 -20.72 -18.35 -8.40
C GLU A 225 -19.22 -18.06 -8.52
N TRP A 226 -18.73 -16.97 -7.91
CA TRP A 226 -17.31 -16.64 -7.83
C TRP A 226 -16.51 -17.78 -7.18
N LEU A 227 -17.01 -18.37 -6.09
CA LEU A 227 -16.40 -19.55 -5.49
C LEU A 227 -16.48 -20.81 -6.34
N LYS A 228 -17.54 -20.98 -7.13
CA LYS A 228 -17.70 -22.11 -8.06
C LYS A 228 -16.68 -22.02 -9.18
N GLU A 229 -16.53 -20.86 -9.81
CA GLU A 229 -15.57 -20.66 -10.89
C GLU A 229 -14.11 -20.76 -10.39
N LEU A 230 -13.81 -20.22 -9.20
CA LEU A 230 -12.50 -20.42 -8.54
C LEU A 230 -12.20 -21.87 -8.14
N GLN A 231 -13.18 -22.77 -8.15
CA GLN A 231 -12.97 -24.21 -7.90
C GLN A 231 -12.71 -25.01 -9.17
N ARG A 232 -12.89 -24.43 -10.37
CA ARG A 232 -12.68 -25.13 -11.65
C ARG A 232 -11.21 -25.30 -12.02
N THR A 233 -10.37 -24.35 -11.61
CA THR A 233 -8.91 -24.38 -11.81
C THR A 233 -8.23 -23.69 -10.64
N LEU A 234 -6.95 -24.00 -10.42
CA LEU A 234 -6.08 -23.38 -9.41
C LEU A 234 -5.17 -22.30 -10.02
N GLN A 235 -5.20 -22.13 -11.34
CA GLN A 235 -4.40 -21.14 -12.07
C GLN A 235 -5.01 -19.73 -12.03
N THR A 236 -6.33 -19.60 -11.90
CA THR A 236 -6.98 -18.29 -11.78
C THR A 236 -6.93 -17.78 -10.34
N TRP A 237 -6.67 -16.48 -10.17
CA TRP A 237 -6.90 -15.76 -8.93
C TRP A 237 -8.33 -15.22 -8.84
N ASP A 238 -8.68 -14.69 -7.69
CA ASP A 238 -9.99 -14.12 -7.37
C ASP A 238 -10.37 -12.89 -8.21
N GLN A 239 -9.49 -11.88 -8.35
CA GLN A 239 -9.81 -10.63 -9.06
C GLN A 239 -10.19 -10.83 -10.55
N GLN A 240 -9.46 -11.68 -11.27
CA GLN A 240 -9.74 -12.04 -12.67
C GLN A 240 -11.12 -12.68 -12.79
N VAL A 241 -11.44 -13.64 -11.91
CA VAL A 241 -12.76 -14.30 -11.91
C VAL A 241 -13.89 -13.32 -11.55
N PHE A 242 -13.66 -12.35 -10.66
CA PHE A 242 -14.64 -11.29 -10.39
C PHE A 242 -14.93 -10.45 -11.64
N ASN A 243 -13.89 -10.00 -12.35
CA ASN A 243 -14.03 -9.20 -13.56
C ASN A 243 -14.72 -9.98 -14.70
N LEU A 244 -14.46 -11.28 -14.82
CA LEU A 244 -15.22 -12.15 -15.75
C LEU A 244 -16.69 -12.33 -15.34
N ILE A 245 -17.01 -12.36 -14.05
CA ILE A 245 -18.38 -12.58 -13.56
C ILE A 245 -19.22 -11.30 -13.61
N LYS A 246 -18.65 -10.11 -13.31
CA LYS A 246 -19.40 -8.83 -13.38
C LYS A 246 -19.96 -8.58 -14.79
N GLU A 247 -19.21 -8.96 -15.82
CA GLU A 247 -19.58 -8.76 -17.23
C GLU A 247 -20.63 -9.76 -17.77
N LYS A 248 -20.99 -10.80 -17.00
CA LYS A 248 -21.96 -11.81 -17.45
C LYS A 248 -23.31 -11.22 -17.83
N GLY A 249 -23.86 -11.75 -18.92
CA GLY A 249 -25.11 -11.28 -19.53
C GLY A 249 -25.00 -9.94 -20.27
N GLY A 250 -23.79 -9.39 -20.49
CA GLY A 250 -23.58 -8.16 -21.26
C GLY A 250 -24.11 -6.88 -20.60
N THR A 251 -24.57 -6.95 -19.36
CA THR A 251 -25.23 -5.87 -18.61
C THR A 251 -24.32 -4.66 -18.35
N CYS A 252 -23.00 -4.87 -18.40
CA CYS A 252 -21.96 -3.84 -18.41
C CYS A 252 -21.97 -2.86 -19.59
N ALA A 253 -22.74 -3.10 -20.66
CA ALA A 253 -22.72 -2.27 -21.87
C ALA A 253 -23.47 -0.92 -21.75
N LEU A 254 -24.15 -0.66 -20.63
CA LEU A 254 -24.86 0.59 -20.38
C LEU A 254 -23.87 1.70 -20.01
N ARG A 255 -23.64 2.65 -20.93
CA ARG A 255 -23.07 3.95 -20.58
C ARG A 255 -24.01 4.65 -19.59
N VAL A 256 -23.47 5.05 -18.45
CA VAL A 256 -24.20 5.87 -17.48
C VAL A 256 -24.04 7.32 -17.88
N GLU A 257 -25.11 7.93 -18.38
CA GLU A 257 -25.15 9.38 -18.51
C GLU A 257 -25.05 10.01 -17.10
N PRO A 258 -24.19 11.03 -16.89
CA PRO A 258 -24.05 11.67 -15.59
C PRO A 258 -25.39 12.23 -15.11
N SER A 259 -25.82 11.88 -13.89
CA SER A 259 -26.95 12.58 -13.28
C SER A 259 -26.44 13.87 -12.61
N GLU A 260 -27.05 15.00 -12.94
CA GLU A 260 -26.68 16.30 -12.34
C GLU A 260 -26.82 16.30 -10.80
N ALA A 261 -27.67 15.42 -10.27
CA ALA A 261 -27.90 15.26 -8.82
C ALA A 261 -26.82 14.42 -8.10
N SER A 262 -26.00 13.64 -8.80
CA SER A 262 -25.02 12.71 -8.20
C SER A 262 -23.55 13.16 -8.29
N GLY A 263 -23.23 14.20 -9.07
CA GLY A 263 -21.85 14.70 -9.22
C GLY A 263 -20.85 13.70 -9.84
N GLY A 264 -21.36 12.63 -10.46
CA GLY A 264 -20.60 11.52 -11.02
C GLY A 264 -21.51 10.34 -11.38
N GLY A 265 -20.91 9.18 -11.66
CA GLY A 265 -21.60 7.97 -12.09
C GLY A 265 -22.56 7.37 -11.06
N MET A 266 -23.35 6.39 -11.52
CA MET A 266 -24.32 5.64 -10.72
C MET A 266 -23.95 4.15 -10.69
N ALA A 267 -24.46 3.40 -9.72
CA ALA A 267 -24.28 1.96 -9.69
C ALA A 267 -25.07 1.26 -10.82
N VAL A 268 -24.38 0.45 -11.63
CA VAL A 268 -24.95 -0.21 -12.82
C VAL A 268 -25.33 -1.67 -12.55
N PRO A 269 -26.33 -2.21 -13.25
CA PRO A 269 -26.59 -3.65 -13.25
C PRO A 269 -25.39 -4.41 -13.80
N VAL A 270 -24.90 -5.39 -13.03
CA VAL A 270 -23.87 -6.36 -13.41
C VAL A 270 -24.35 -7.78 -13.09
N TYR A 271 -23.59 -8.79 -13.53
CA TYR A 271 -23.87 -10.21 -13.24
C TYR A 271 -25.31 -10.58 -13.59
N GLU A 272 -25.63 -10.54 -14.89
CA GLU A 272 -26.99 -10.76 -15.43
C GLU A 272 -28.05 -9.79 -14.87
N GLY A 273 -27.62 -8.62 -14.39
CA GLY A 273 -28.47 -7.59 -13.79
C GLY A 273 -28.96 -7.92 -12.37
N ARG A 274 -28.39 -8.93 -11.73
CA ARG A 274 -28.77 -9.38 -10.38
C ARG A 274 -28.11 -8.58 -9.25
N VAL A 275 -27.09 -7.78 -9.56
CA VAL A 275 -26.33 -6.97 -8.60
C VAL A 275 -26.12 -5.57 -9.18
N ARG A 276 -26.27 -4.52 -8.36
CA ARG A 276 -25.82 -3.16 -8.70
C ARG A 276 -24.39 -2.90 -8.20
N LEU A 277 -23.50 -2.56 -9.12
CA LEU A 277 -22.08 -2.27 -8.88
C LEU A 277 -21.76 -0.79 -9.16
N GLY A 278 -21.25 -0.09 -8.15
CA GLY A 278 -20.57 1.19 -8.32
C GLY A 278 -19.05 1.05 -8.26
N VAL A 279 -18.32 1.88 -8.99
CA VAL A 279 -16.86 1.95 -8.91
C VAL A 279 -16.46 3.24 -8.20
N LEU A 280 -15.62 3.11 -7.18
CA LEU A 280 -15.16 4.20 -6.32
C LEU A 280 -14.22 5.14 -7.11
N PRO A 281 -14.35 6.47 -6.94
CA PRO A 281 -13.54 7.44 -7.67
C PRO A 281 -12.05 7.30 -7.32
N LEU A 282 -11.22 7.15 -8.35
CA LEU A 282 -9.78 6.93 -8.22
C LEU A 282 -9.09 8.06 -7.45
N ALA A 283 -9.58 9.30 -7.57
CA ALA A 283 -9.07 10.48 -6.87
C ALA A 283 -9.19 10.38 -5.34
N MET A 284 -10.11 9.56 -4.83
CA MET A 284 -10.42 9.43 -3.39
C MET A 284 -10.03 8.06 -2.84
N PHE A 285 -10.13 7.01 -3.65
CA PHE A 285 -9.77 5.63 -3.29
C PHE A 285 -8.58 5.19 -4.15
N LEU A 286 -7.42 5.79 -3.88
CA LEU A 286 -6.26 5.76 -4.77
C LEU A 286 -5.59 4.36 -4.75
N ASN A 287 -5.38 3.80 -5.95
CA ASN A 287 -4.43 2.70 -6.13
C ASN A 287 -2.98 3.21 -5.98
N GLY A 288 -2.02 2.28 -5.87
CA GLY A 288 -0.66 2.64 -5.47
C GLY A 288 0.07 3.51 -6.51
N HIS A 289 -0.26 3.37 -7.78
CA HIS A 289 0.26 4.25 -8.82
C HIS A 289 -0.34 5.67 -8.72
N ALA A 290 -1.66 5.79 -8.54
CA ALA A 290 -2.34 7.06 -8.31
C ALA A 290 -1.86 7.80 -7.05
N TYR A 291 -1.58 7.08 -5.96
CA TYR A 291 -1.13 7.69 -4.70
C TYR A 291 0.37 8.00 -4.67
N TYR A 292 1.23 6.99 -4.86
CA TYR A 292 2.66 7.10 -4.57
C TYR A 292 3.49 7.64 -5.76
N ILE A 293 2.98 7.53 -6.99
CA ILE A 293 3.69 7.95 -8.21
C ILE A 293 3.06 9.21 -8.80
N GLN A 294 1.79 9.15 -9.19
CA GLN A 294 1.08 10.30 -9.76
C GLN A 294 0.82 11.41 -8.71
N GLN A 295 0.66 11.03 -7.45
CA GLN A 295 0.23 11.94 -6.35
C GLN A 295 -1.07 12.68 -6.70
N LEU A 296 -2.07 11.99 -7.26
CA LEU A 296 -3.33 12.60 -7.73
C LEU A 296 -4.02 13.43 -6.62
N HIS A 297 -3.96 12.95 -5.37
CA HIS A 297 -4.47 13.64 -4.18
C HIS A 297 -3.83 15.01 -3.90
N ARG A 298 -2.72 15.37 -4.57
CA ARG A 298 -2.07 16.70 -4.50
C ARG A 298 -2.26 17.53 -5.78
N ARG A 299 -2.50 16.86 -6.91
CA ARG A 299 -2.56 17.48 -8.25
C ARG A 299 -3.96 17.88 -8.67
N LEU A 300 -4.98 17.10 -8.28
CA LEU A 300 -6.36 17.38 -8.60
C LEU A 300 -6.81 18.60 -7.78
N ARG A 301 -7.16 19.70 -8.48
CA ARG A 301 -7.56 20.98 -7.87
C ARG A 301 -8.96 20.98 -7.27
N SER A 302 -9.66 19.84 -7.32
CA SER A 302 -10.95 19.65 -6.65
C SER A 302 -10.72 19.42 -5.16
N GLY A 303 -11.64 19.89 -4.31
CA GLY A 303 -11.59 19.69 -2.85
C GLY A 303 -11.88 18.24 -2.41
N LEU A 304 -11.41 17.26 -3.18
CA LEU A 304 -11.59 15.84 -2.92
C LEU A 304 -10.50 15.35 -1.96
N GLU A 305 -10.90 14.91 -0.78
CA GLU A 305 -9.99 14.29 0.17
C GLU A 305 -9.78 12.81 -0.16
N ALA A 306 -8.54 12.34 -0.04
CA ALA A 306 -8.23 10.92 -0.12
C ALA A 306 -8.85 10.17 1.08
N TYR A 307 -9.68 9.17 0.80
CA TYR A 307 -10.22 8.23 1.78
C TYR A 307 -9.26 7.05 2.00
N ALA A 308 -8.61 6.58 0.94
CA ALA A 308 -7.73 5.42 0.99
C ALA A 308 -6.51 5.54 0.06
N ALA A 309 -5.40 4.93 0.49
CA ALA A 309 -4.21 4.69 -0.31
C ALA A 309 -3.88 3.19 -0.29
N HIS A 310 -4.16 2.48 -1.38
CA HIS A 310 -3.93 1.05 -1.51
C HIS A 310 -2.55 0.78 -2.15
N ALA A 311 -1.68 0.00 -1.51
CA ALA A 311 -0.34 -0.30 -2.04
C ALA A 311 -0.31 -1.40 -3.14
N THR A 312 -1.29 -1.37 -4.05
CA THR A 312 -1.23 -2.06 -5.35
C THR A 312 -0.16 -1.44 -6.27
N MET A 313 0.06 -2.04 -7.45
CA MET A 313 0.96 -1.50 -8.49
C MET A 313 2.35 -1.12 -7.94
N THR A 314 2.84 -1.93 -7.01
CA THR A 314 4.09 -1.74 -6.28
C THR A 314 4.95 -2.97 -6.48
N SER A 315 5.58 -3.02 -7.65
CA SER A 315 6.44 -4.12 -8.10
C SER A 315 7.31 -3.63 -9.26
N PRO A 316 8.60 -3.99 -9.33
CA PRO A 316 9.30 -4.98 -8.50
C PRO A 316 9.57 -4.53 -7.05
N GLY A 317 9.84 -5.50 -6.16
CA GLY A 317 10.21 -5.25 -4.75
C GLY A 317 9.17 -5.68 -3.69
N GLY A 318 7.93 -5.99 -4.10
CA GLY A 318 6.93 -6.67 -3.28
C GLY A 318 6.67 -6.04 -1.90
N THR A 319 6.62 -6.87 -0.86
CA THR A 319 6.30 -6.49 0.52
C THR A 319 7.15 -5.33 1.04
N LEU A 320 8.47 -5.32 0.77
CA LEU A 320 9.37 -4.24 1.21
C LEU A 320 9.17 -2.93 0.44
N ALA A 321 8.89 -3.00 -0.86
CA ALA A 321 8.56 -1.81 -1.66
C ALA A 321 7.27 -1.14 -1.17
N LYS A 322 6.24 -1.91 -0.81
CA LYS A 322 5.00 -1.37 -0.21
C LYS A 322 5.27 -0.61 1.08
N ILE A 323 6.06 -1.18 1.99
CA ILE A 323 6.46 -0.51 3.24
C ILE A 323 7.25 0.78 2.93
N HIS A 324 8.23 0.71 2.01
CA HIS A 324 9.06 1.87 1.67
C HIS A 324 8.24 3.00 1.05
N ARG A 325 7.29 2.70 0.14
CA ARG A 325 6.35 3.69 -0.42
C ARG A 325 5.42 4.28 0.65
N MET A 326 4.91 3.47 1.57
CA MET A 326 4.12 3.98 2.70
C MET A 326 4.94 4.90 3.62
N ARG A 327 6.19 4.57 3.96
CA ARG A 327 7.09 5.45 4.73
C ARG A 327 7.43 6.75 3.99
N ALA A 328 7.74 6.65 2.70
CA ALA A 328 8.02 7.81 1.83
C ALA A 328 6.85 8.82 1.80
N ALA A 329 5.63 8.35 2.07
CA ALA A 329 4.41 9.14 2.15
C ALA A 329 3.91 9.46 3.59
N ASP A 330 4.68 9.13 4.64
CA ASP A 330 4.29 9.24 6.07
C ASP A 330 3.00 8.46 6.44
N LEU A 331 2.75 7.36 5.73
CA LEU A 331 1.57 6.49 5.90
C LEU A 331 1.86 5.19 6.68
N TRP A 332 3.09 4.98 7.15
CA TRP A 332 3.48 3.77 7.87
C TRP A 332 3.64 4.02 9.37
N ARG A 333 2.70 3.50 10.17
CA ARG A 333 2.59 3.68 11.63
C ARG A 333 3.04 2.46 12.45
N ALA A 334 3.52 1.39 11.80
CA ALA A 334 3.92 0.16 12.50
C ALA A 334 5.38 0.17 13.02
N ASP A 335 6.15 1.19 12.67
CA ASP A 335 7.55 1.30 13.08
C ASP A 335 7.71 1.50 14.59
N GLN A 336 8.70 0.79 15.14
CA GLN A 336 9.12 0.96 16.52
C GLN A 336 9.97 2.23 16.68
N PRO A 337 10.06 2.84 17.88
CA PRO A 337 10.90 4.03 18.11
C PRO A 337 12.37 3.86 17.67
N SER A 338 12.89 2.64 17.74
CA SER A 338 14.24 2.28 17.25
C SER A 338 14.42 2.41 15.73
N TYR A 339 13.36 2.58 14.96
CA TYR A 339 13.44 2.93 13.54
C TYR A 339 13.93 4.38 13.34
N PHE A 340 13.50 5.28 14.21
CA PHE A 340 13.79 6.72 14.15
C PHE A 340 15.09 7.11 14.88
N GLN A 341 15.76 6.15 15.52
CA GLN A 341 16.95 6.36 16.34
C GLN A 341 18.17 5.63 15.75
N HIS A 342 19.33 6.28 15.76
CA HIS A 342 20.60 5.67 15.39
C HIS A 342 21.75 6.24 16.22
N THR A 343 22.56 5.38 16.84
CA THR A 343 23.60 5.79 17.80
C THR A 343 24.74 6.60 17.18
N GLY A 344 25.13 6.31 15.94
CA GLY A 344 26.06 7.15 15.18
C GLY A 344 25.42 8.40 14.55
N GLY A 345 24.11 8.57 14.70
CA GLY A 345 23.32 9.56 13.98
C GLY A 345 23.14 9.23 12.49
N PHE A 346 22.68 10.24 11.75
CA PHE A 346 22.33 10.15 10.34
C PHE A 346 23.32 10.90 9.45
N ILE A 347 23.29 10.60 8.15
CA ILE A 347 23.94 11.34 7.07
C ILE A 347 23.00 11.37 5.86
N THR A 348 23.10 12.40 5.03
CA THR A 348 22.47 12.50 3.71
C THR A 348 23.40 13.28 2.79
N TYR A 349 23.07 13.38 1.50
CA TYR A 349 23.85 14.10 0.51
C TYR A 349 22.91 14.87 -0.43
N ASP A 350 23.40 15.97 -0.98
CA ASP A 350 22.71 16.70 -2.04
C ASP A 350 23.02 16.01 -3.39
N PRO A 351 22.02 15.51 -4.15
CA PRO A 351 22.28 14.87 -5.43
C PRO A 351 22.87 15.84 -6.45
N HIS A 352 24.03 15.47 -7.00
CA HIS A 352 24.63 16.15 -8.13
C HIS A 352 24.06 15.59 -9.44
N PHE A 353 23.71 16.46 -10.37
CA PHE A 353 23.24 16.10 -11.70
C PHE A 353 24.18 16.71 -12.74
N SER A 354 24.57 15.92 -13.74
CA SER A 354 25.46 16.40 -14.79
C SER A 354 24.82 17.55 -15.57
N ALA A 355 25.58 18.62 -15.82
CA ALA A 355 25.08 19.84 -16.43
C ALA A 355 24.65 19.67 -17.91
N ASP A 356 25.08 18.58 -18.55
CA ASP A 356 24.70 18.17 -19.90
C ASP A 356 23.44 17.28 -19.93
N LEU A 357 22.75 17.05 -18.80
CA LEU A 357 21.47 16.32 -18.78
C LEU A 357 20.39 17.06 -19.56
N ASN A 358 19.92 16.44 -20.64
CA ASN A 358 18.89 16.95 -21.52
C ASN A 358 17.50 16.62 -20.99
N TRP A 359 17.13 17.31 -19.90
CA TRP A 359 15.82 17.22 -19.27
C TRP A 359 14.64 17.47 -20.22
N LEU A 360 14.88 18.20 -21.32
CA LEU A 360 13.87 18.45 -22.35
C LEU A 360 13.41 17.16 -23.05
N LEU A 361 14.23 16.10 -23.11
CA LEU A 361 13.80 14.81 -23.66
C LEU A 361 12.66 14.17 -22.87
N PHE A 362 12.59 14.38 -21.55
CA PHE A 362 11.49 13.91 -20.73
C PHE A 362 10.32 14.91 -20.75
N SER A 363 10.60 16.20 -20.61
CA SER A 363 9.59 17.26 -20.55
C SER A 363 8.85 17.46 -21.88
N ALA A 364 9.51 17.24 -23.03
CA ALA A 364 8.89 17.32 -24.35
C ALA A 364 7.86 16.21 -24.62
N ARG A 365 7.94 15.09 -23.88
CA ARG A 365 6.88 14.07 -23.85
C ARG A 365 5.63 14.56 -23.10
N GLY A 366 5.64 15.81 -22.62
CA GLY A 366 4.49 16.63 -22.27
C GLY A 366 3.68 16.15 -21.06
N HIS A 367 2.53 16.79 -20.85
CA HIS A 367 1.44 16.12 -20.11
C HIS A 367 0.85 15.00 -21.01
N PRO A 368 0.43 13.87 -20.45
CA PRO A 368 -0.18 12.80 -21.23
C PRO A 368 -1.51 13.24 -21.87
N SER A 369 -1.58 13.18 -23.19
CA SER A 369 -2.81 13.20 -23.98
C SER A 369 -3.24 11.76 -24.32
N GLN A 370 -4.44 11.57 -24.85
CA GLN A 370 -4.84 10.26 -25.40
C GLN A 370 -3.93 9.81 -26.56
N GLU A 371 -3.34 10.75 -27.30
CA GLU A 371 -2.43 10.46 -28.42
C GLU A 371 -1.08 9.89 -27.93
N HIS A 372 -0.54 10.40 -26.82
CA HIS A 372 0.70 9.90 -26.21
C HIS A 372 0.61 8.44 -25.70
N ALA A 373 -0.58 7.83 -25.62
CA ALA A 373 -0.72 6.41 -25.29
C ALA A 373 -0.17 5.48 -26.40
N HIS A 374 -0.04 5.98 -27.64
CA HIS A 374 0.27 5.17 -28.81
C HIS A 374 1.72 5.30 -29.33
N GLU A 375 2.51 6.28 -28.89
CA GLU A 375 3.93 6.42 -29.30
C GLU A 375 4.81 5.23 -28.93
N ILE A 376 5.58 4.68 -29.87
CA ILE A 376 6.56 3.62 -29.58
C ILE A 376 7.88 4.27 -29.18
N LEU A 377 8.40 3.91 -28.00
CA LEU A 377 9.80 4.17 -27.65
C LEU A 377 10.64 3.04 -28.23
N GLU A 378 11.50 3.35 -29.20
CA GLU A 378 12.50 2.42 -29.70
C GLU A 378 13.58 2.16 -28.65
N SER A 379 14.04 0.91 -28.51
CA SER A 379 14.98 0.49 -27.45
C SER A 379 16.28 1.29 -27.38
N ASN A 380 16.69 1.89 -28.50
CA ASN A 380 17.88 2.74 -28.63
C ASN A 380 17.52 4.22 -28.90
N SER A 381 16.39 4.72 -28.38
CA SER A 381 16.04 6.14 -28.47
C SER A 381 16.99 7.01 -27.64
N ALA A 382 17.01 8.33 -27.92
CA ALA A 382 17.82 9.27 -27.15
C ALA A 382 17.32 9.39 -25.69
N GLU A 383 16.01 9.32 -25.50
CA GLU A 383 15.34 9.41 -24.20
C GLU A 383 15.63 8.21 -23.31
N ILE A 384 15.73 6.98 -23.86
CA ILE A 384 16.12 5.79 -23.09
C ILE A 384 17.58 5.90 -22.62
N ARG A 385 18.51 6.26 -23.51
CA ARG A 385 19.91 6.49 -23.11
C ARG A 385 20.03 7.56 -22.03
N GLU A 386 19.27 8.65 -22.15
CA GLU A 386 19.30 9.72 -21.17
C GLU A 386 18.64 9.34 -19.84
N HIS A 387 17.60 8.50 -19.86
CA HIS A 387 17.01 7.92 -18.65
C HIS A 387 18.02 7.05 -17.90
N ILE A 388 18.72 6.16 -18.61
CA ILE A 388 19.77 5.30 -18.05
C ILE A 388 20.85 6.18 -17.41
N ARG A 389 21.36 7.18 -18.13
CA ARG A 389 22.40 8.09 -17.64
C ARG A 389 21.98 8.88 -16.39
N LEU A 390 20.74 9.35 -16.35
CA LEU A 390 20.14 10.00 -15.17
C LEU A 390 20.10 9.07 -13.96
N VAL A 391 19.67 7.82 -14.14
CA VAL A 391 19.55 6.84 -13.05
C VAL A 391 20.91 6.35 -12.58
N GLU A 392 21.82 5.97 -13.48
CA GLU A 392 23.18 5.52 -13.16
C GLU A 392 23.97 6.57 -12.37
N SER A 393 23.91 7.85 -12.78
CA SER A 393 24.56 8.94 -12.06
C SER A 393 24.11 9.04 -10.60
N GLN A 394 22.83 8.85 -10.33
CA GLN A 394 22.28 8.84 -8.96
C GLN A 394 22.64 7.56 -8.19
N LEU A 395 22.67 6.40 -8.86
CA LEU A 395 23.06 5.13 -8.24
C LEU A 395 24.54 5.09 -7.83
N HIS A 396 25.44 5.70 -8.61
CA HIS A 396 26.84 5.88 -8.22
C HIS A 396 26.99 6.75 -6.97
N GLN A 397 26.22 7.84 -6.86
CA GLN A 397 26.23 8.68 -5.66
C GLN A 397 25.63 7.95 -4.45
N LEU A 398 24.57 7.16 -4.65
CA LEU A 398 23.97 6.32 -3.62
C LEU A 398 24.96 5.26 -3.10
N ARG A 399 25.72 4.61 -3.99
CA ARG A 399 26.84 3.72 -3.63
C ARG A 399 27.82 4.42 -2.71
N ASP A 400 28.32 5.57 -3.13
CA ASP A 400 29.40 6.26 -2.44
C ASP A 400 28.89 6.78 -1.08
N ALA A 401 27.67 7.32 -1.02
CA ALA A 401 27.01 7.72 0.22
C ALA A 401 26.75 6.54 1.18
N LEU A 402 26.42 5.35 0.68
CA LEU A 402 26.28 4.14 1.51
C LEU A 402 27.64 3.69 2.08
N ALA A 403 28.71 3.76 1.30
CA ALA A 403 30.07 3.45 1.75
C ALA A 403 30.56 4.45 2.81
N LEU A 404 30.29 5.76 2.62
CA LEU A 404 30.57 6.81 3.60
C LEU A 404 29.77 6.63 4.88
N ALA A 405 28.46 6.41 4.79
CA ALA A 405 27.60 6.18 5.95
C ALA A 405 28.10 5.00 6.78
N TRP A 406 28.41 3.87 6.14
CA TRP A 406 28.92 2.69 6.80
C TRP A 406 30.30 2.92 7.45
N SER A 407 31.23 3.57 6.75
CA SER A 407 32.58 3.87 7.27
C SER A 407 32.55 4.82 8.49
N LEU A 408 31.57 5.72 8.53
CA LEU A 408 31.36 6.66 9.65
C LEU A 408 30.46 6.09 10.77
N GLY A 409 29.98 4.85 10.65
CA GLY A 409 29.01 4.26 11.59
C GLY A 409 27.66 4.99 11.61
N ARG A 410 27.30 5.69 10.54
CA ARG A 410 26.07 6.48 10.37
C ARG A 410 25.03 5.74 9.54
N LEU A 411 23.78 6.20 9.64
CA LEU A 411 22.68 5.71 8.82
C LEU A 411 22.37 6.70 7.69
N LEU A 412 22.28 6.21 6.45
CA LEU A 412 21.99 7.03 5.28
C LEU A 412 20.48 7.36 5.17
N VAL A 413 20.13 8.64 5.12
CA VAL A 413 18.83 9.09 4.61
C VAL A 413 19.00 9.34 3.12
N VAL A 414 18.35 8.52 2.28
CA VAL A 414 18.47 8.57 0.82
C VAL A 414 17.72 9.81 0.31
N PRO A 415 18.35 10.71 -0.45
CA PRO A 415 17.66 11.86 -1.03
C PRO A 415 16.62 11.43 -2.09
N PRO A 416 15.72 12.32 -2.53
CA PRO A 416 14.76 12.01 -3.60
C PRO A 416 15.49 11.56 -4.88
N VAL A 417 15.03 10.46 -5.47
CA VAL A 417 15.54 9.96 -6.76
C VAL A 417 14.64 10.46 -7.90
N LEU A 418 15.24 11.00 -8.96
CA LEU A 418 14.56 11.42 -10.17
C LEU A 418 14.59 10.31 -11.23
N CYS A 419 13.44 10.02 -11.83
CA CYS A 419 13.33 9.15 -12.98
C CYS A 419 12.77 9.90 -14.19
N GLY A 420 13.39 9.69 -15.36
CA GLY A 420 12.86 10.16 -16.64
C GLY A 420 11.68 9.34 -17.17
N PHE A 421 11.49 8.12 -16.66
CA PHE A 421 10.44 7.18 -17.06
C PHE A 421 9.93 6.38 -15.85
N ASP A 422 8.69 5.92 -15.97
CA ASP A 422 7.99 5.06 -15.03
C ASP A 422 8.54 3.62 -15.04
N ARG A 423 8.16 2.77 -14.08
CA ARG A 423 8.55 1.35 -14.03
C ARG A 423 7.43 0.46 -13.52
N MET A 424 7.11 -0.58 -14.29
CA MET A 424 6.10 -1.59 -13.96
C MET A 424 6.54 -3.02 -14.27
N GLN A 425 5.66 -3.98 -13.98
CA GLN A 425 5.85 -5.42 -14.22
C GLN A 425 5.71 -5.86 -15.69
N PHE A 426 5.27 -4.95 -16.56
CA PHE A 426 5.11 -5.16 -18.00
C PHE A 426 5.73 -3.97 -18.71
N ALA A 427 6.21 -4.18 -19.94
CA ALA A 427 6.84 -3.12 -20.71
C ALA A 427 5.83 -2.07 -21.19
N HIS A 428 6.23 -0.80 -21.14
CA HIS A 428 5.38 0.33 -21.46
C HIS A 428 6.19 1.50 -22.04
N LYS A 429 5.49 2.50 -22.58
CA LYS A 429 6.04 3.60 -23.38
C LYS A 429 6.55 4.76 -22.52
N GLY A 430 7.34 4.42 -21.50
CA GLY A 430 7.90 5.37 -20.51
C GLY A 430 6.92 5.88 -19.44
N ARG A 431 5.62 5.61 -19.58
CA ARG A 431 4.56 5.83 -18.57
C ARG A 431 3.64 4.61 -18.50
N PHE A 432 3.02 4.34 -17.35
CA PHE A 432 1.88 3.41 -17.30
C PHE A 432 0.76 3.87 -18.26
N PRO A 433 0.18 2.98 -19.11
CA PRO A 433 -0.91 3.34 -20.03
C PRO A 433 -2.13 4.01 -19.37
N GLY A 434 -2.50 5.21 -19.84
CA GLY A 434 -3.62 5.98 -19.29
C GLY A 434 -3.34 6.73 -17.97
N SER A 435 -2.07 6.77 -17.54
CA SER A 435 -1.59 7.58 -16.43
C SER A 435 -1.53 9.08 -16.77
N LEU A 436 -1.78 9.92 -15.77
CA LEU A 436 -1.58 11.38 -15.79
C LEU A 436 -0.17 11.83 -15.33
N LEU A 437 0.79 10.90 -15.25
CA LEU A 437 2.16 11.16 -14.79
C LEU A 437 2.95 12.08 -15.73
N GLU A 438 3.31 13.26 -15.25
CA GLU A 438 4.31 14.14 -15.85
C GLU A 438 5.73 13.57 -15.69
N LEU A 439 6.62 13.89 -16.64
CA LEU A 439 8.02 13.46 -16.66
C LEU A 439 8.94 14.70 -16.75
N PRO A 440 10.11 14.70 -16.10
CA PRO A 440 10.59 13.70 -15.13
C PRO A 440 9.82 13.80 -13.79
N PHE A 441 9.99 12.81 -12.92
CA PHE A 441 9.33 12.78 -11.61
C PHE A 441 10.23 12.23 -10.51
N VAL A 442 9.89 12.53 -9.25
CA VAL A 442 10.49 11.86 -8.08
C VAL A 442 9.90 10.45 -8.01
N CYS A 443 10.72 9.45 -8.30
CA CYS A 443 10.29 8.05 -8.32
C CYS A 443 10.50 7.36 -6.96
N PRO A 444 9.64 6.38 -6.61
CA PRO A 444 9.89 5.48 -5.50
C PRO A 444 11.26 4.79 -5.64
N LEU A 445 11.98 4.59 -4.53
CA LEU A 445 13.32 3.98 -4.56
C LEU A 445 13.31 2.56 -5.17
N ASP A 446 12.20 1.83 -5.06
CA ASP A 446 12.01 0.53 -5.71
C ASP A 446 11.96 0.58 -7.26
N HIS A 447 11.81 1.77 -7.85
CA HIS A 447 11.95 1.94 -9.31
C HIS A 447 13.41 1.75 -9.75
N VAL A 448 14.39 2.14 -8.94
CA VAL A 448 15.82 2.07 -9.31
C VAL A 448 16.62 1.00 -8.54
N LEU A 449 16.11 0.52 -7.40
CA LEU A 449 16.80 -0.41 -6.51
C LEU A 449 15.92 -1.61 -6.13
N ASP A 450 16.40 -2.83 -6.34
CA ASP A 450 15.77 -4.04 -5.79
C ASP A 450 15.95 -4.05 -4.25
N LEU A 451 14.97 -3.49 -3.53
CA LEU A 451 15.02 -3.35 -2.07
C LEU A 451 15.16 -4.70 -1.34
N PRO A 452 14.44 -5.79 -1.70
CA PRO A 452 14.71 -7.13 -1.18
C PRO A 452 16.15 -7.61 -1.38
N LEU A 453 16.70 -7.46 -2.60
CA LEU A 453 18.07 -7.90 -2.91
C LEU A 453 19.10 -7.06 -2.14
N ALA A 454 18.95 -5.73 -2.12
CA ALA A 454 19.82 -4.83 -1.37
C ALA A 454 19.84 -5.18 0.13
N HIS A 455 18.67 -5.41 0.74
CA HIS A 455 18.57 -5.82 2.14
C HIS A 455 19.25 -7.19 2.41
N LYS A 456 19.07 -8.14 1.49
CA LYS A 456 19.64 -9.50 1.57
C LYS A 456 21.16 -9.52 1.41
N LEU A 457 21.70 -8.91 0.36
CA LEU A 457 23.14 -8.84 0.07
C LEU A 457 23.89 -8.15 1.22
N ALA A 458 23.29 -7.09 1.76
CA ALA A 458 23.81 -6.37 2.90
C ALA A 458 23.81 -7.16 4.22
N LYS A 459 23.10 -8.30 4.31
CA LYS A 459 22.83 -9.02 5.58
C LYS A 459 22.32 -8.09 6.69
N GLY A 460 21.48 -7.10 6.32
CA GLY A 460 20.97 -6.07 7.24
C GLY A 460 21.99 -5.03 7.74
N ARG A 461 23.21 -4.98 7.17
CA ARG A 461 24.27 -4.01 7.51
C ARG A 461 24.11 -2.67 6.79
N LEU A 462 23.70 -2.68 5.51
CA LEU A 462 23.23 -1.49 4.83
C LEU A 462 21.88 -1.12 5.41
N ARG A 463 21.85 -0.01 6.11
CA ARG A 463 20.65 0.58 6.70
C ARG A 463 20.50 1.96 6.11
N PHE A 464 19.35 2.19 5.49
CA PHE A 464 18.98 3.48 4.95
C PHE A 464 17.55 3.83 5.33
N ARG A 465 17.17 5.08 5.07
CA ARG A 465 15.80 5.61 5.20
C ARG A 465 15.37 6.29 3.92
N GLU A 466 14.08 6.30 3.70
CA GLU A 466 13.36 7.08 2.70
C GLU A 466 13.66 8.59 2.81
N HIS A 467 13.50 9.30 1.70
CA HIS A 467 13.76 10.75 1.62
C HIS A 467 12.86 11.61 2.53
N SER A 468 11.69 11.10 2.93
CA SER A 468 10.76 11.78 3.84
C SER A 468 11.13 11.64 5.32
N PHE A 469 12.07 10.75 5.67
CA PHE A 469 12.36 10.37 7.05
C PHE A 469 12.67 11.57 7.95
N ALA A 470 13.50 12.50 7.47
CA ALA A 470 13.88 13.70 8.20
C ALA A 470 12.72 14.71 8.42
N CYS A 471 11.57 14.49 7.77
CA CYS A 471 10.34 15.24 7.96
C CYS A 471 9.33 14.53 8.88
N SER A 472 9.59 13.29 9.30
CA SER A 472 8.67 12.55 10.17
C SER A 472 8.67 13.18 11.58
N PRO A 473 7.49 13.36 12.22
CA PRO A 473 7.40 13.95 13.56
C PRO A 473 8.05 13.10 14.66
N HIS A 474 8.45 11.87 14.36
CA HIS A 474 9.13 10.95 15.28
C HIS A 474 10.67 11.10 15.27
N VAL A 475 11.23 11.86 14.33
CA VAL A 475 12.67 12.19 14.29
C VAL A 475 12.90 13.47 15.08
N GLU A 476 13.80 13.40 16.07
CA GLU A 476 14.17 14.59 16.84
C GLU A 476 14.76 15.67 15.91
N PRO A 477 14.37 16.96 16.05
CA PRO A 477 14.91 18.02 15.22
C PRO A 477 16.45 18.06 15.32
N ALA A 478 17.12 17.92 14.17
CA ALA A 478 18.58 17.94 14.14
C ALA A 478 19.10 19.25 14.79
N PRO A 479 19.97 19.18 15.81
CA PRO A 479 20.46 20.38 16.48
C PRO A 479 21.22 21.25 15.46
N SER A 480 20.85 22.53 15.39
CA SER A 480 21.57 23.49 14.56
C SER A 480 22.92 23.84 15.21
N PRO A 481 24.02 23.97 14.44
CA PRO A 481 24.09 23.86 12.98
C PRO A 481 24.16 22.41 12.47
N ARG A 482 23.53 22.14 11.31
CA ARG A 482 23.83 20.94 10.53
C ARG A 482 25.30 21.00 10.12
N THR A 483 26.06 19.94 10.42
CA THR A 483 27.46 19.86 10.00
C THR A 483 27.53 19.41 8.54
N GLN A 484 27.80 20.35 7.63
CA GLN A 484 28.12 20.05 6.24
C GLN A 484 29.61 19.69 6.14
N VAL A 485 29.92 18.66 5.34
CA VAL A 485 31.29 18.17 5.13
C VAL A 485 31.46 17.91 3.65
N ASP A 486 32.42 18.61 3.03
CA ASP A 486 32.81 18.38 1.65
C ASP A 486 33.67 17.11 1.58
N VAL A 487 33.14 16.04 0.99
CA VAL A 487 33.87 14.78 0.81
C VAL A 487 34.34 14.69 -0.63
N ILE A 488 35.66 14.75 -0.82
CA ILE A 488 36.30 14.55 -2.12
C ILE A 488 36.81 13.11 -2.17
N MET A 489 36.19 12.29 -3.02
CA MET A 489 36.68 10.94 -3.30
C MET A 489 37.94 11.04 -4.16
N ALA A 490 39.11 10.80 -3.55
CA ALA A 490 40.37 10.77 -4.27
C ALA A 490 40.48 9.48 -5.10
N PRO A 491 41.05 9.53 -6.33
CA PRO A 491 41.38 8.32 -7.06
C PRO A 491 42.38 7.48 -6.25
N GLN A 492 42.30 6.16 -6.45
CA GLN A 492 43.13 5.19 -5.75
C GLN A 492 44.61 5.47 -6.06
N LEU A 493 45.37 5.94 -5.06
CA LEU A 493 46.82 5.99 -5.15
C LEU A 493 47.34 4.56 -5.33
N GLU A 494 48.21 4.35 -6.32
CA GLU A 494 48.92 3.07 -6.49
C GLU A 494 49.61 2.69 -5.17
N GLU A 495 49.62 1.38 -4.86
CA GLU A 495 50.00 0.87 -3.54
C GLU A 495 51.34 1.42 -3.05
N ALA A 496 51.30 2.40 -2.14
CA ALA A 496 52.47 2.75 -1.35
C ALA A 496 52.90 1.50 -0.57
N PRO A 497 54.20 1.14 -0.58
CA PRO A 497 54.66 -0.12 -0.04
C PRO A 497 54.30 -0.24 1.45
N ARG A 498 53.67 -1.35 1.83
CA ARG A 498 53.29 -1.64 3.21
C ARG A 498 54.52 -1.55 4.12
N GLN A 499 54.59 -0.49 4.92
CA GLN A 499 55.37 -0.49 6.14
C GLN A 499 54.42 -0.74 7.32
N ASP A 500 54.80 -1.68 8.17
CA ASP A 500 54.01 -2.10 9.32
C ASP A 500 53.80 -0.95 10.31
N VAL A 501 52.60 -0.39 10.34
CA VAL A 501 52.16 0.49 11.42
C VAL A 501 51.14 -0.27 12.26
N MET A 502 51.61 -0.68 13.45
CA MET A 502 50.81 -1.29 14.51
C MET A 502 49.53 -0.50 14.79
N ALA A 503 48.46 -1.22 15.18
CA ALA A 503 47.20 -0.63 15.58
C ALA A 503 47.38 0.40 16.71
N SER A 504 46.96 1.64 16.46
CA SER A 504 46.80 2.67 17.49
C SER A 504 45.47 3.40 17.30
N ALA A 505 44.74 3.60 18.40
CA ALA A 505 43.41 4.18 18.38
C ALA A 505 43.41 5.64 17.91
N VAL A 506 42.45 6.00 17.04
CA VAL A 506 42.16 7.41 16.73
C VAL A 506 41.39 8.01 17.91
N THR A 507 42.11 8.64 18.84
CA THR A 507 41.55 9.41 19.95
C THR A 507 40.93 10.72 19.46
N CYS A 508 39.75 11.07 19.99
CA CYS A 508 39.15 12.39 19.76
C CYS A 508 40.00 13.51 20.35
N GLY A 509 40.28 14.54 19.55
CA GLY A 509 40.85 15.81 19.98
C GLY A 509 40.01 16.99 19.47
N LEU A 510 39.36 17.71 20.40
CA LEU A 510 39.01 19.14 20.24
C LEU A 510 40.34 19.92 20.34
N TRP A 511 40.58 21.07 19.71
CA TRP A 511 39.74 22.09 19.05
C TRP A 511 40.26 22.30 17.59
N ASN A 512 40.05 23.37 16.81
CA ASN A 512 39.27 24.62 16.96
C ASN A 512 38.68 25.04 15.58
N VAL A 513 38.18 26.28 15.46
CA VAL A 513 37.45 26.82 14.29
C VAL A 513 38.36 27.30 13.15
N THR A 514 38.14 26.81 11.92
CA THR A 514 37.81 27.57 10.66
C THR A 514 37.88 26.66 9.43
N GLY A 515 36.85 26.68 8.57
CA GLY A 515 36.93 26.19 7.18
C GLY A 515 36.79 24.68 6.95
N SER A 516 36.19 24.31 5.82
CA SER A 516 35.90 22.97 5.32
C SER A 516 36.91 21.87 5.69
N ARG A 517 36.48 20.90 6.51
CA ARG A 517 37.23 19.66 6.74
C ARG A 517 37.03 18.70 5.57
N VAL A 518 37.93 18.75 4.58
CA VAL A 518 38.02 17.73 3.53
C VAL A 518 38.47 16.42 4.16
N ALA A 519 37.56 15.46 4.29
CA ALA A 519 37.89 14.11 4.76
C ALA A 519 38.37 13.26 3.57
N MET A 520 39.69 13.18 3.36
CA MET A 520 40.26 12.19 2.44
C MET A 520 40.15 10.80 3.05
N LEU A 521 39.12 10.06 2.64
CA LEU A 521 39.02 8.63 2.92
C LEU A 521 39.72 7.88 1.79
N GLN A 522 40.81 7.17 2.12
CA GLN A 522 41.30 6.10 1.26
C GLN A 522 40.20 5.03 1.19
N ALA A 523 39.78 4.66 -0.02
CA ALA A 523 38.85 3.56 -0.23
C ALA A 523 39.51 2.25 0.23
N ASN A 524 39.07 1.72 1.38
CA ASN A 524 39.84 0.72 2.11
C ASN A 524 39.09 -0.62 2.29
N SER A 525 39.39 -1.60 1.45
CA SER A 525 39.50 -3.04 1.80
C SER A 525 38.18 -3.83 1.81
N SER A 526 37.14 -3.24 2.39
CA SER A 526 35.74 -3.68 2.41
C SER A 526 34.93 -2.46 2.85
N VAL A 527 33.72 -2.12 2.41
CA VAL A 527 32.61 -2.73 1.63
C VAL A 527 32.95 -3.50 0.35
N GLU A 528 34.00 -3.09 -0.36
CA GLU A 528 34.53 -3.47 -1.70
C GLU A 528 33.86 -4.45 -2.68
N GLN A 529 33.22 -5.55 -2.30
CA GLN A 529 32.40 -6.34 -3.24
C GLN A 529 30.93 -5.95 -3.22
N ILE A 530 30.46 -5.37 -2.12
CA ILE A 530 29.04 -5.15 -1.81
C ILE A 530 28.35 -4.22 -2.83
N VAL A 531 29.12 -3.47 -3.63
CA VAL A 531 28.58 -2.68 -4.76
C VAL A 531 29.14 -3.07 -6.14
N ARG A 532 30.27 -3.79 -6.23
CA ARG A 532 30.69 -4.47 -7.49
C ARG A 532 29.66 -5.48 -8.03
N GLN A 533 28.56 -5.72 -7.29
CA GLN A 533 27.41 -6.51 -7.71
C GLN A 533 26.12 -5.70 -7.97
N LEU A 534 26.01 -4.43 -7.58
CA LEU A 534 24.97 -3.56 -8.17
C LEU A 534 25.27 -3.30 -9.65
N GLU A 535 26.56 -3.28 -10.00
CA GLU A 535 27.19 -3.13 -11.33
C GLU A 535 26.94 -4.32 -12.30
N GLY A 536 25.72 -4.88 -12.27
CA GLY A 536 25.22 -5.85 -13.25
C GLY A 536 23.73 -6.19 -13.10
N HIS A 537 23.04 -5.56 -12.13
CA HIS A 537 21.80 -6.10 -11.55
C HIS A 537 20.72 -5.03 -11.29
N VAL A 538 20.60 -4.04 -12.17
CA VAL A 538 19.24 -3.58 -12.52
C VAL A 538 18.50 -4.83 -13.00
N GLN A 539 17.37 -5.20 -12.38
CA GLN A 539 16.63 -6.41 -12.80
C GLN A 539 16.25 -6.26 -14.28
N GLY A 540 16.90 -7.07 -15.13
CA GLY A 540 16.82 -7.03 -16.60
C GLY A 540 18.15 -6.97 -17.36
N TRP A 541 19.32 -6.91 -16.71
CA TRP A 541 20.58 -6.53 -17.39
C TRP A 541 21.60 -7.64 -17.71
N ASN A 542 21.39 -8.89 -17.29
CA ASN A 542 22.21 -10.03 -17.69
C ASN A 542 21.33 -11.26 -17.94
N ASP A 543 20.80 -11.38 -19.16
CA ASP A 543 20.50 -12.64 -19.88
C ASP A 543 19.86 -12.36 -21.26
N ASN A 544 20.44 -11.46 -22.06
CA ASN A 544 20.19 -11.41 -23.51
C ASN A 544 21.42 -10.84 -24.24
N PRO A 545 22.22 -11.67 -24.97
CA PRO A 545 23.40 -11.21 -25.70
C PRO A 545 23.11 -10.21 -26.84
N ASP A 546 21.87 -10.16 -27.32
CA ASP A 546 21.50 -9.47 -28.57
C ASP A 546 20.80 -8.11 -28.35
N GLY A 547 20.88 -7.53 -27.15
CA GLY A 547 20.53 -6.11 -26.92
C GLY A 547 19.07 -5.73 -27.17
N VAL A 548 18.15 -6.71 -27.20
CA VAL A 548 16.71 -6.48 -27.33
C VAL A 548 16.13 -6.18 -25.94
N ILE A 549 15.47 -5.04 -25.80
CA ILE A 549 14.53 -4.83 -24.69
C ILE A 549 13.33 -5.74 -24.97
N ASP A 550 13.24 -6.86 -24.25
CA ASP A 550 12.09 -7.75 -24.30
C ASP A 550 10.87 -7.07 -23.67
N ILE A 551 10.20 -6.28 -24.49
CA ILE A 551 8.78 -6.02 -24.36
C ILE A 551 8.10 -7.37 -24.53
N ILE A 552 7.72 -8.02 -23.42
CA ILE A 552 6.87 -9.21 -23.45
C ILE A 552 5.51 -8.78 -24.02
N LEU A 553 5.42 -8.81 -25.34
CA LEU A 553 4.17 -8.92 -26.06
C LEU A 553 3.62 -10.32 -25.73
N PRO A 554 2.38 -10.46 -25.24
CA PRO A 554 1.76 -11.76 -25.23
C PRO A 554 1.66 -12.22 -26.69
N ASP A 555 2.14 -13.43 -26.98
CA ASP A 555 1.96 -14.06 -28.29
C ASP A 555 0.47 -14.02 -28.67
N VAL A 556 0.21 -13.49 -29.86
CA VAL A 556 -1.11 -13.62 -30.50
C VAL A 556 -1.00 -14.76 -31.50
N ASP A 557 -1.20 -15.97 -30.99
CA ASP A 557 -2.04 -17.03 -31.58
C ASP A 557 -2.29 -18.17 -30.56
#